data_AF-A0A3Q0KDK8-F1
#
_entry.id   AF-A0A3Q0KDK8-F1
#
_cell.length_a   1.000
_cell.length_b   1.000
_cell.length_c   1.000
_cell.angle_alpha   90.00
_cell.angle_beta   90.00
_cell.angle_gamma   90.00
#
_symmetry.space_group_name_H-M   'P 1'
#
loop_
_entity.id
_entity.type
_entity.pdbx_description
1 polymer ?
#
loop_
_entity_poly.entity_id
_entity_poly.type
_entity_poly.pdbx_seq_one_letter_code
_entity_poly.pdbx_strand_id
1 'polypeptide(L)'
;MEFPSLGANCSVPTCRMLDFLPVRCSGCHGVFCKNHYLYDSHSCKSPDLKDKQVPVCPLCGTIVPLKPGELPDVKVGNHIDTDCRSKPALELKGKLFTNACCVPRCKKKELVPFVCDRCKLNFCISHRNELDHNCKGFQQNLNNSRKLSTSGAAALYRAIFSNFNTNSTSKNASPTNTIQSSPPLVATSLPYGVNSRELQEEEDLQLALALSESLSSQTSHAQSSRTTHHNTSSKPSCNIS
;
A
#
# COMPACT_ATOMS: atom_id res chain seq x y z
N MET A 1 -36.93 -45.87 -14.10
CA MET A 1 -38.01 -44.90 -14.40
C MET A 1 -37.33 -43.65 -14.92
N GLU A 2 -37.53 -43.33 -16.20
CA GLU A 2 -36.91 -42.20 -16.91
C GLU A 2 -37.43 -40.86 -16.34
N PHE A 3 -36.55 -39.88 -16.17
CA PHE A 3 -36.87 -38.57 -15.60
C PHE A 3 -37.72 -37.72 -16.59
N PRO A 4 -39.03 -37.55 -16.38
CA PRO A 4 -39.93 -36.94 -17.38
C PRO A 4 -39.85 -35.41 -17.47
N SER A 5 -38.85 -34.78 -16.85
CA SER A 5 -38.82 -33.33 -16.60
C SER A 5 -37.43 -32.68 -16.73
N LEU A 6 -36.48 -33.34 -17.40
CA LEU A 6 -35.15 -32.78 -17.58
C LEU A 6 -35.12 -31.83 -18.78
N GLY A 7 -35.03 -30.52 -18.48
CA GLY A 7 -34.88 -29.45 -19.46
C GLY A 7 -36.14 -28.61 -19.67
N ALA A 8 -36.03 -27.59 -20.53
CA ALA A 8 -37.17 -26.77 -20.93
C ALA A 8 -37.13 -26.44 -22.42
N ASN A 9 -38.30 -26.27 -23.03
CA ASN A 9 -38.42 -25.94 -24.44
C ASN A 9 -38.13 -24.45 -24.70
N CYS A 10 -37.46 -24.17 -25.81
CA CYS A 10 -37.26 -22.81 -26.29
C CYS A 10 -38.61 -22.12 -26.58
N SER A 11 -38.77 -20.89 -26.09
CA SER A 11 -39.98 -20.07 -26.24
C SER A 11 -40.14 -19.49 -27.65
N VAL A 12 -39.12 -19.59 -28.51
CA VAL A 12 -39.21 -19.17 -29.92
C VAL A 12 -40.07 -20.20 -30.68
N PRO A 13 -41.14 -19.75 -31.38
CA PRO A 13 -42.12 -20.63 -32.01
C PRO A 13 -41.51 -21.53 -33.09
N THR A 14 -40.43 -21.10 -33.75
CA THR A 14 -39.75 -21.85 -34.82
C THR A 14 -38.80 -22.93 -34.30
N CYS A 15 -38.38 -22.87 -33.04
CA CYS A 15 -37.36 -23.77 -32.50
C CYS A 15 -37.95 -24.85 -31.60
N ARG A 16 -38.64 -24.46 -30.53
CA ARG A 16 -39.22 -25.34 -29.48
C ARG A 16 -38.32 -26.48 -28.97
N MET A 17 -37.02 -26.43 -29.27
CA MET A 17 -36.04 -27.44 -28.91
C MET A 17 -35.93 -27.53 -27.38
N LEU A 18 -35.90 -28.76 -26.86
CA LEU A 18 -35.65 -29.04 -25.45
C LEU A 18 -34.17 -28.81 -25.16
N ASP A 19 -33.86 -27.86 -24.27
CA ASP A 19 -32.51 -27.61 -23.79
C ASP A 19 -32.41 -28.01 -22.32
N PHE A 20 -31.34 -28.73 -21.97
CA PHE A 20 -31.08 -29.16 -20.59
C PHE A 20 -30.47 -28.02 -19.74
N LEU A 21 -29.99 -26.94 -20.37
CA LEU A 21 -29.56 -25.70 -19.72
C LEU A 21 -30.54 -24.57 -20.08
N PRO A 22 -31.73 -24.51 -19.44
CA PRO A 22 -32.70 -23.46 -19.73
C PRO A 22 -32.16 -22.07 -19.35
N VAL A 23 -31.89 -21.23 -20.35
CA VAL A 23 -31.47 -19.84 -20.14
C VAL A 23 -32.70 -18.94 -20.13
N ARG A 24 -32.93 -18.21 -19.04
CA ARG A 24 -34.01 -17.23 -18.92
C ARG A 24 -33.52 -15.85 -19.34
N CYS A 25 -34.20 -15.21 -20.28
CA CYS A 25 -33.90 -13.83 -20.66
C CYS A 25 -34.26 -12.87 -19.53
N SER A 26 -33.35 -11.97 -19.13
CA SER A 26 -33.58 -10.97 -18.08
C SER A 26 -34.63 -9.93 -18.48
N GLY A 27 -34.80 -9.65 -19.78
CA GLY A 27 -35.81 -8.72 -20.28
C GLY A 27 -37.25 -9.26 -20.31
N CYS A 28 -37.49 -10.36 -21.04
CA CYS A 28 -38.85 -10.87 -21.29
C CYS A 28 -39.23 -12.09 -20.43
N HIS A 29 -38.30 -12.61 -19.61
CA HIS A 29 -38.46 -13.79 -18.77
C HIS A 29 -38.79 -15.11 -19.50
N GLY A 30 -38.71 -15.13 -20.83
CA GLY A 30 -38.82 -16.35 -21.64
C GLY A 30 -37.62 -17.27 -21.48
N VAL A 31 -37.85 -18.58 -21.63
CA VAL A 31 -36.78 -19.60 -21.62
C VAL A 31 -36.34 -19.87 -23.06
N PHE A 32 -35.03 -19.85 -23.31
CA PHE A 32 -34.46 -20.02 -24.64
C PHE A 32 -33.35 -21.06 -24.64
N CYS A 33 -33.14 -21.70 -25.79
CA CYS A 33 -32.02 -22.63 -25.99
C CYS A 33 -30.72 -21.88 -26.31
N LYS A 34 -29.60 -22.60 -26.36
CA LYS A 34 -28.26 -22.10 -26.73
C LYS A 34 -28.20 -21.24 -28.01
N ASN A 35 -29.13 -21.40 -28.96
CA ASN A 35 -29.14 -20.61 -30.20
C ASN A 35 -30.00 -19.33 -30.10
N HIS A 36 -30.96 -19.30 -29.16
CA HIS A 36 -31.94 -18.21 -29.05
C HIS A 36 -31.82 -17.38 -27.76
N TYR A 37 -30.81 -17.63 -26.91
CA TYR A 37 -30.64 -16.91 -25.64
C TYR A 37 -30.27 -15.43 -25.78
N LEU A 38 -29.64 -15.04 -26.91
CA LEU A 38 -29.32 -13.64 -27.19
C LEU A 38 -30.58 -12.83 -27.45
N TYR A 39 -30.58 -11.56 -27.03
CA TYR A 39 -31.69 -10.62 -27.21
C TYR A 39 -32.15 -10.47 -28.66
N ASP A 40 -31.21 -10.52 -29.60
CA ASP A 40 -31.48 -10.38 -31.04
C ASP A 40 -32.12 -11.64 -31.63
N SER A 41 -31.71 -12.83 -31.17
CA SER A 41 -32.17 -14.11 -31.72
C SER A 41 -33.64 -14.42 -31.44
N HIS A 42 -34.22 -13.87 -30.37
CA HIS A 42 -35.64 -14.07 -30.03
C HIS A 42 -36.49 -12.80 -30.14
N SER A 43 -35.93 -11.71 -30.70
CA SER A 43 -36.62 -10.41 -30.83
C SER A 43 -37.21 -9.94 -29.49
N CYS A 44 -36.35 -9.78 -28.48
CA CYS A 44 -36.78 -9.42 -27.13
C CYS A 44 -37.55 -8.10 -27.10
N LYS A 45 -38.65 -8.04 -26.35
CA LYS A 45 -39.43 -6.81 -26.15
C LYS A 45 -38.71 -5.74 -25.30
N SER A 46 -37.75 -6.14 -24.49
CA SER A 46 -37.04 -5.28 -23.53
C SER A 46 -35.51 -5.47 -23.63
N PRO A 47 -34.89 -5.00 -24.73
CA PRO A 47 -33.44 -5.11 -24.93
C PRO A 47 -32.64 -4.17 -24.02
N ASP A 48 -33.30 -3.26 -23.29
CA ASP A 48 -32.64 -2.24 -22.45
C ASP A 48 -32.14 -2.80 -21.11
N LEU A 49 -32.59 -4.00 -20.73
CA LEU A 49 -32.13 -4.72 -19.54
C LEU A 49 -30.97 -5.67 -19.86
N LYS A 50 -30.12 -5.33 -20.84
CA LYS A 50 -28.85 -6.04 -21.06
C LYS A 50 -28.09 -6.11 -19.75
N ASP A 51 -27.60 -7.30 -19.41
CA ASP A 51 -26.88 -7.57 -18.18
C ASP A 51 -25.69 -6.60 -18.07
N LYS A 52 -25.84 -5.56 -17.25
CA LYS A 52 -24.79 -4.58 -17.00
C LYS A 52 -23.72 -5.28 -16.16
N GLN A 53 -22.61 -5.61 -16.79
CA GLN A 53 -21.48 -6.20 -16.10
C GLN A 53 -20.95 -5.19 -15.08
N VAL A 54 -20.89 -5.61 -13.82
CA VAL A 54 -20.40 -4.77 -12.73
C VAL A 54 -18.91 -5.08 -12.52
N PRO A 55 -18.02 -4.09 -12.60
CA PRO A 55 -16.59 -4.30 -12.42
C PRO A 55 -16.28 -4.63 -10.96
N VAL A 56 -15.25 -5.46 -10.76
CA VAL A 56 -14.74 -5.84 -9.44
C VAL A 56 -13.48 -5.04 -9.17
N CYS A 57 -13.35 -4.51 -7.95
CA CYS A 57 -12.14 -3.81 -7.53
C CYS A 57 -10.94 -4.78 -7.46
N PRO A 58 -9.81 -4.48 -8.12
CA PRO A 58 -8.65 -5.37 -8.15
C PRO A 58 -7.93 -5.49 -6.80
N LEU A 59 -8.13 -4.54 -5.88
CA LEU A 59 -7.41 -4.50 -4.60
C LEU A 59 -8.16 -5.18 -3.45
N CYS A 60 -9.49 -5.10 -3.42
CA CYS A 60 -10.30 -5.64 -2.32
C CYS A 60 -11.30 -6.73 -2.76
N GLY A 61 -11.45 -6.97 -4.07
CA GLY A 61 -12.42 -7.93 -4.61
C GLY A 61 -13.89 -7.52 -4.42
N THR A 62 -14.16 -6.30 -3.94
CA THR A 62 -15.54 -5.81 -3.78
C THR A 62 -16.11 -5.40 -5.13
N ILE A 63 -17.37 -5.76 -5.37
CA ILE A 63 -18.13 -5.37 -6.55
C ILE A 63 -18.41 -3.86 -6.48
N VAL A 64 -18.08 -3.12 -7.55
CA VAL A 64 -18.19 -1.65 -7.60
C VAL A 64 -19.45 -1.25 -8.37
N PRO A 65 -20.52 -0.74 -7.72
CA PRO A 65 -21.77 -0.42 -8.40
C PRO A 65 -21.62 0.73 -9.41
N LEU A 66 -22.10 0.52 -10.64
CA LEU A 66 -22.10 1.53 -11.71
C LEU A 66 -23.48 2.13 -11.94
N LYS A 67 -23.53 3.44 -12.16
CA LYS A 67 -24.72 4.12 -12.67
C LYS A 67 -24.76 4.01 -14.21
N PRO A 68 -25.96 4.04 -14.84
CA PRO A 68 -26.06 4.11 -16.29
C PRO A 68 -25.27 5.30 -16.85
N GLY A 69 -24.35 5.04 -17.79
CA GLY A 69 -23.51 6.07 -18.43
C GLY A 69 -22.18 6.37 -17.73
N GLU A 70 -21.91 5.80 -16.55
CA GLU A 70 -20.63 5.97 -15.85
C GLU A 70 -19.62 4.91 -16.33
N LEU A 71 -18.39 5.32 -16.62
CA LEU A 71 -17.34 4.41 -17.08
C LEU A 71 -16.84 3.52 -15.92
N PRO A 72 -16.63 2.21 -16.15
CA PRO A 72 -16.19 1.26 -15.13
C PRO A 72 -14.88 1.69 -14.47
N ASP A 73 -13.91 2.13 -15.26
CA ASP A 73 -12.56 2.48 -14.80
C ASP A 73 -12.57 3.65 -13.82
N VAL A 74 -13.34 4.71 -14.13
CA VAL A 74 -13.45 5.90 -13.28
C VAL A 74 -14.08 5.53 -11.94
N LYS A 75 -15.12 4.69 -11.94
CA LYS A 75 -15.79 4.30 -10.70
C LYS A 75 -14.90 3.42 -9.83
N VAL A 76 -14.21 2.45 -10.44
CA VAL A 76 -13.26 1.60 -9.73
C VAL A 76 -12.12 2.45 -9.16
N GLY A 77 -11.61 3.44 -9.91
CA GLY A 77 -10.62 4.41 -9.44
C GLY A 77 -11.10 5.20 -8.21
N ASN A 78 -12.30 5.77 -8.29
CA ASN A 78 -12.89 6.48 -7.15
C ASN A 78 -13.04 5.58 -5.91
N HIS A 79 -13.50 4.34 -6.11
CA HIS A 79 -13.55 3.36 -5.03
C HIS A 79 -12.16 3.09 -4.44
N ILE A 80 -11.11 2.95 -5.28
CA ILE A 80 -9.72 2.74 -4.84
C ILE A 80 -9.26 3.88 -3.91
N ASP A 81 -9.55 5.13 -4.26
CA ASP A 81 -9.04 6.31 -3.56
C ASP A 81 -9.80 6.66 -2.27
N THR A 82 -11.12 6.43 -2.23
CA THR A 82 -11.98 6.85 -1.09
C THR A 82 -12.45 5.72 -0.20
N ASP A 83 -12.89 4.60 -0.80
CA ASP A 83 -13.72 3.59 -0.13
C ASP A 83 -13.05 2.22 0.00
N CYS A 84 -11.88 2.05 -0.64
CA CYS A 84 -11.22 0.77 -0.71
C CYS A 84 -10.67 0.37 0.67
N ARG A 85 -11.12 -0.78 1.16
CA ARG A 85 -10.67 -1.36 2.44
C ARG A 85 -9.45 -2.26 2.29
N SER A 86 -8.81 -2.26 1.14
CA SER A 86 -7.55 -2.99 0.97
C SER A 86 -6.46 -2.31 1.81
N LYS A 87 -5.55 -3.12 2.40
CA LYS A 87 -4.43 -2.62 3.19
C LYS A 87 -3.61 -1.50 2.50
N PRO A 88 -3.30 -1.55 1.19
CA PRO A 88 -2.57 -0.44 0.56
C PRO A 88 -3.36 0.88 0.60
N ALA A 89 -4.68 0.87 0.40
CA ALA A 89 -5.49 2.08 0.44
C ALA A 89 -5.61 2.67 1.87
N LEU A 90 -5.84 1.81 2.86
CA LEU A 90 -5.95 2.22 4.28
C LEU A 90 -4.63 2.71 4.86
N GLU A 91 -3.52 2.00 4.59
CA GLU A 91 -2.21 2.36 5.12
C GLU A 91 -1.70 3.68 4.54
N LEU A 92 -1.98 3.94 3.27
CA LEU A 92 -1.57 5.16 2.59
C LEU A 92 -2.32 6.38 3.14
N LYS A 93 -3.64 6.28 3.38
CA LYS A 93 -4.47 7.40 3.87
C LYS A 93 -3.94 8.04 5.16
N GLY A 94 -3.34 7.25 6.06
CA GLY A 94 -2.86 7.72 7.36
C GLY A 94 -1.39 8.15 7.42
N LYS A 95 -0.54 7.68 6.50
CA LYS A 95 0.92 7.81 6.59
C LYS A 95 1.56 8.71 5.54
N LEU A 96 0.81 9.21 4.56
CA LEU A 96 1.37 10.08 3.50
C LEU A 96 1.95 11.40 4.00
N PHE A 97 1.46 11.92 5.13
CA PHE A 97 1.88 13.22 5.67
C PHE A 97 2.40 13.07 7.11
N THR A 98 3.49 12.32 7.26
CA THR A 98 4.15 12.09 8.56
C THR A 98 5.09 13.23 8.96
N ASN A 99 5.71 13.91 7.99
CA ASN A 99 6.77 14.87 8.25
C ASN A 99 6.20 16.25 8.59
N ALA A 100 5.92 16.48 9.87
CA ALA A 100 5.43 17.76 10.37
C ALA A 100 6.56 18.78 10.53
N CYS A 101 6.27 20.05 10.21
CA CYS A 101 7.20 21.15 10.42
C CYS A 101 7.37 21.49 11.90
N CYS A 102 8.62 21.63 12.36
CA CYS A 102 8.96 21.99 13.74
C CYS A 102 8.94 23.50 14.03
N VAL A 103 8.68 24.37 13.05
CA VAL A 103 8.57 25.82 13.28
C VAL A 103 7.31 26.12 14.11
N PRO A 104 7.42 26.89 15.20
CA PRO A 104 6.24 27.30 15.96
C PRO A 104 5.27 28.05 15.04
N ARG A 105 3.98 27.68 15.11
CA ARG A 105 2.87 28.18 14.25
C ARG A 105 2.80 27.62 12.83
N CYS A 106 3.69 26.70 12.42
CA CYS A 106 3.53 25.99 11.15
C CYS A 106 2.81 24.64 11.35
N LYS A 107 1.75 24.38 10.58
CA LYS A 107 1.00 23.10 10.58
C LYS A 107 1.16 22.29 9.29
N LYS A 108 2.06 22.72 8.40
CA LYS A 108 2.32 22.05 7.12
C LYS A 108 2.99 20.70 7.39
N LYS A 109 2.56 19.69 6.64
CA LYS A 109 3.12 18.33 6.65
C LYS A 109 3.53 17.99 5.24
N GLU A 110 4.74 17.50 5.07
CA GLU A 110 5.30 17.18 3.76
C GLU A 110 5.35 15.66 3.55
N LEU A 111 5.25 15.25 2.29
CA LEU A 111 5.40 13.85 1.89
C LEU A 111 6.84 13.37 2.09
N VAL A 112 7.80 14.25 1.82
CA VAL A 112 9.24 13.98 1.94
C VAL A 112 9.79 14.67 3.20
N PRO A 113 10.66 14.02 3.99
CA PRO A 113 11.30 14.67 5.13
C PRO A 113 12.31 15.74 4.67
N PHE A 114 12.15 16.97 5.17
CA PHE A 114 13.15 18.04 5.02
C PHE A 114 13.84 18.28 6.37
N VAL A 115 14.92 17.55 6.61
CA VAL A 115 15.70 17.66 7.84
C VAL A 115 16.78 18.73 7.68
N CYS A 116 16.82 19.72 8.58
CA CYS A 116 17.90 20.71 8.58
C CYS A 116 19.23 20.09 9.03
N ASP A 117 20.31 20.39 8.32
CA ASP A 117 21.63 19.82 8.62
C ASP A 117 22.21 20.22 9.98
N ARG A 118 21.87 21.41 10.49
CA ARG A 118 22.44 21.94 11.74
C ARG A 118 21.65 21.59 12.99
N CYS A 119 20.32 21.65 12.94
CA CYS A 119 19.46 21.36 14.11
C CYS A 119 18.84 19.96 14.08
N LYS A 120 18.91 19.25 12.95
CA LYS A 120 18.36 17.91 12.71
C LYS A 120 16.85 17.78 12.99
N LEU A 121 16.11 18.88 12.81
CA LEU A 121 14.64 18.93 12.87
C LEU A 121 14.02 18.90 11.47
N ASN A 122 12.78 18.41 11.39
CA ASN A 122 11.99 18.40 10.17
C ASN A 122 11.24 19.72 9.96
N PHE A 123 11.25 20.21 8.73
CA PHE A 123 10.55 21.42 8.33
C PHE A 123 9.69 21.20 7.08
N CYS A 124 8.82 22.16 6.78
CA CYS A 124 8.08 22.16 5.52
C CYS A 124 8.89 22.80 4.40
N ILE A 125 8.41 22.73 3.16
CA ILE A 125 9.10 23.31 2.01
C ILE A 125 9.41 24.82 2.18
N SER A 126 8.55 25.53 2.92
CA SER A 126 8.71 26.96 3.20
C SER A 126 9.62 27.28 4.40
N HIS A 127 10.05 26.29 5.18
CA HIS A 127 10.94 26.50 6.34
C HIS A 127 12.20 25.62 6.29
N ARG A 128 12.51 25.05 5.12
CA ARG A 128 13.67 24.15 4.93
C ARG A 128 15.02 24.86 5.14
N ASN A 129 15.07 26.17 4.86
CA ASN A 129 16.30 26.94 4.97
C ASN A 129 16.59 27.36 6.41
N GLU A 130 17.87 27.53 6.75
CA GLU A 130 18.31 27.90 8.10
C GLU A 130 17.73 29.24 8.59
N LEU A 131 17.53 30.17 7.66
CA LEU A 131 16.98 31.50 7.93
C LEU A 131 15.47 31.47 8.22
N ASP A 132 14.74 30.57 7.57
CA ASP A 132 13.27 30.53 7.65
C ASP A 132 12.76 29.94 8.98
N HIS A 133 13.54 29.05 9.61
CA HIS A 133 13.20 28.46 10.91
C HIS A 133 14.02 29.01 12.08
N ASN A 134 14.83 30.05 11.84
CA ASN A 134 15.76 30.62 12.83
C ASN A 134 16.61 29.52 13.49
N CYS A 135 17.45 28.85 12.70
CA CYS A 135 18.19 27.68 13.13
C CYS A 135 19.03 27.92 14.39
N LYS A 136 18.75 27.17 15.46
CA LYS A 136 19.45 27.25 16.75
C LYS A 136 20.58 26.21 16.92
N GLY A 137 20.89 25.46 15.86
CA GLY A 137 21.86 24.36 15.90
C GLY A 137 21.43 23.16 16.76
N PHE A 138 22.29 22.13 16.83
CA PHE A 138 21.99 20.85 17.46
C PHE A 138 21.85 20.94 19.00
N GLN A 139 22.69 21.76 19.65
CA GLN A 139 22.82 21.77 21.12
C GLN A 139 21.60 22.35 21.83
N GLN A 140 20.95 23.36 21.25
CA GLN A 140 19.77 23.96 21.87
C GLN A 140 18.55 23.03 21.80
N ASN A 141 18.51 22.14 20.80
CA ASN A 141 17.43 21.18 20.62
C ASN A 141 17.46 20.05 21.66
N LEU A 142 18.67 19.57 22.03
CA LEU A 142 18.83 18.59 23.11
C LEU A 142 18.31 19.11 24.47
N ASN A 143 18.57 20.38 24.77
CA ASN A 143 18.18 20.98 26.05
C ASN A 143 16.66 21.11 26.19
N ASN A 144 15.92 21.21 25.09
CA ASN A 144 14.47 21.35 25.12
C ASN A 144 13.73 19.99 25.01
N SER A 145 14.38 18.95 24.49
CA SER A 145 13.74 17.64 24.26
C SER A 145 14.19 16.51 25.18
N ARG A 146 15.12 16.72 26.13
CA ARG A 146 15.66 15.60 26.95
C ARG A 146 15.58 15.72 28.46
N LYS A 147 14.93 16.74 29.03
CA LYS A 147 14.49 16.63 30.43
C LYS A 147 13.14 15.95 30.49
N LEU A 148 13.14 14.63 30.29
CA LEU A 148 12.01 13.82 30.71
C LEU A 148 11.85 14.05 32.21
N SER A 149 10.63 14.36 32.66
CA SER A 149 10.37 14.55 34.08
C SER A 149 10.83 13.31 34.85
N THR A 150 11.19 13.46 36.12
CA THR A 150 11.55 12.32 36.99
C THR A 150 10.47 11.22 36.93
N SER A 151 9.19 11.62 36.85
CA SER A 151 8.06 10.72 36.66
C SER A 151 8.08 10.00 35.30
N GLY A 152 8.38 10.70 34.20
CA GLY A 152 8.48 10.12 32.87
C GLY A 152 9.65 9.16 32.75
N ALA A 153 10.80 9.50 33.32
CA ALA A 153 11.97 8.62 33.34
C ALA A 153 11.65 7.33 34.12
N ALA A 154 11.06 7.45 35.32
CA ALA A 154 10.62 6.30 36.11
C ALA A 154 9.57 5.43 35.38
N ALA A 155 8.67 6.03 34.59
CA ALA A 155 7.70 5.29 33.79
C ALA A 155 8.37 4.46 32.67
N LEU A 156 9.33 5.04 31.94
CA LEU A 156 10.11 4.31 30.93
C LEU A 156 10.93 3.19 31.56
N TYR A 157 11.60 3.45 32.69
CA TYR A 157 12.31 2.42 33.45
C TYR A 157 11.37 1.27 33.82
N ARG A 158 10.19 1.56 34.39
CA ARG A 158 9.20 0.52 34.71
C ARG A 158 8.76 -0.28 33.49
N ALA A 159 8.47 0.36 32.36
CA ALA A 159 8.01 -0.31 31.15
C ALA A 159 9.07 -1.25 30.53
N ILE A 160 10.34 -0.82 30.55
CA ILE A 160 11.45 -1.64 30.04
C ILE A 160 11.67 -2.84 30.96
N PHE A 161 11.77 -2.61 32.28
CA PHE A 161 12.06 -3.67 33.24
C PHE A 161 10.88 -4.62 33.49
N SER A 162 9.63 -4.15 33.37
CA SER A 162 8.44 -5.02 33.46
C SER A 162 8.41 -6.07 32.35
N ASN A 163 9.02 -5.77 31.19
CA ASN A 163 9.08 -6.71 30.07
C ASN A 163 10.13 -7.83 30.25
N PHE A 164 11.06 -7.68 31.20
CA PHE A 164 12.07 -8.69 31.48
C PHE A 164 11.71 -9.64 32.64
N ASN A 165 10.69 -9.31 33.46
CA ASN A 165 10.42 -10.05 34.70
C ASN A 165 9.09 -10.81 34.74
N THR A 166 8.50 -11.14 33.58
CA THR A 166 7.32 -12.01 33.50
C THR A 166 7.72 -13.49 33.53
N ASN A 167 8.34 -13.92 34.64
CA ASN A 167 8.50 -15.32 35.01
C ASN A 167 8.97 -15.38 36.47
N SER A 168 8.06 -15.24 37.43
CA SER A 168 8.04 -15.99 38.71
C SER A 168 6.99 -15.45 39.66
N THR A 169 6.20 -16.38 40.16
CA THR A 169 5.14 -16.28 41.15
C THR A 169 5.64 -15.83 42.53
N SER A 170 4.75 -15.15 43.26
CA SER A 170 4.59 -15.18 44.73
C SER A 170 5.04 -13.97 45.56
N LYS A 171 4.00 -13.29 46.09
CA LYS A 171 3.76 -12.93 47.51
C LYS A 171 4.53 -11.76 48.15
N ASN A 172 3.71 -10.76 48.49
CA ASN A 172 3.64 -10.00 49.75
C ASN A 172 4.64 -8.87 50.07
N ALA A 173 4.03 -7.84 50.68
CA ALA A 173 4.56 -6.85 51.61
C ALA A 173 5.04 -5.48 51.06
N SER A 174 4.16 -4.48 51.16
CA SER A 174 4.46 -3.09 51.50
C SER A 174 5.07 -2.98 52.93
N PRO A 175 5.43 -1.80 53.50
CA PRO A 175 5.74 -0.46 52.98
C PRO A 175 7.05 0.15 53.61
N THR A 176 7.33 1.44 53.34
CA THR A 176 7.88 2.47 54.27
C THR A 176 9.28 3.05 54.00
N ASN A 177 9.28 4.36 53.72
CA ASN A 177 10.24 5.45 53.97
C ASN A 177 11.68 5.14 54.39
N THR A 178 12.66 5.80 53.74
CA THR A 178 13.54 6.85 54.34
C THR A 178 14.79 7.10 53.48
N ILE A 179 14.88 8.33 52.95
CA ILE A 179 16.02 9.28 52.91
C ILE A 179 17.46 8.79 52.56
N GLN A 180 18.11 9.61 51.72
CA GLN A 180 19.56 9.79 51.51
C GLN A 180 20.31 8.71 50.70
N SER A 181 20.68 9.05 49.47
CA SER A 181 22.07 9.29 49.02
C SER A 181 22.21 9.18 47.49
N SER A 182 22.78 10.22 46.88
CA SER A 182 23.38 10.23 45.53
C SER A 182 24.80 9.64 45.57
N PRO A 183 25.52 9.46 44.44
CA PRO A 183 25.25 8.87 43.10
C PRO A 183 26.27 7.69 42.87
N PRO A 184 26.58 7.12 41.66
CA PRO A 184 27.28 7.82 40.56
C PRO A 184 26.89 7.39 39.13
N LEU A 185 27.48 8.13 38.19
CA LEU A 185 27.48 7.98 36.74
C LEU A 185 27.96 6.57 36.32
N VAL A 186 27.19 5.85 35.53
CA VAL A 186 27.69 4.70 34.76
C VAL A 186 27.25 4.88 33.31
N ALA A 187 28.22 5.26 32.49
CA ALA A 187 28.15 5.21 31.05
C ALA A 187 28.22 3.74 30.63
N THR A 188 27.08 3.14 30.31
CA THR A 188 27.03 1.81 29.70
C THR A 188 27.17 1.96 28.19
N SER A 189 28.41 1.91 27.70
CA SER A 189 28.72 1.58 26.32
C SER A 189 28.33 0.12 26.07
N LEU A 190 27.35 -0.11 25.20
CA LEU A 190 27.09 -1.41 24.61
C LEU A 190 28.13 -1.67 23.50
N PRO A 191 28.90 -2.77 23.54
CA PRO A 191 29.70 -3.21 22.42
C PRO A 191 28.82 -4.05 21.49
N TYR A 192 28.51 -3.57 20.28
CA TYR A 192 27.91 -4.42 19.25
C TYR A 192 28.47 -4.10 17.86
N GLY A 193 29.38 -4.96 17.43
CA GLY A 193 29.38 -5.49 16.07
C GLY A 193 29.94 -4.63 14.94
N VAL A 194 31.17 -4.13 15.06
CA VAL A 194 31.88 -3.49 13.92
C VAL A 194 32.19 -4.46 12.77
N ASN A 195 32.17 -5.78 13.00
CA ASN A 195 32.48 -6.80 11.98
C ASN A 195 31.28 -7.24 11.12
N SER A 196 30.03 -6.86 11.46
CA SER A 196 28.86 -7.32 10.70
C SER A 196 28.59 -6.50 9.44
N ARG A 197 29.07 -5.26 9.38
CA ARG A 197 28.80 -4.36 8.25
C ARG A 197 29.68 -4.67 7.05
N GLU A 198 30.97 -4.93 7.28
CA GLU A 198 31.91 -5.29 6.20
C GLU A 198 31.54 -6.63 5.55
N LEU A 199 31.10 -7.62 6.34
CA LEU A 199 30.61 -8.90 5.80
C LEU A 199 29.37 -8.73 4.91
N GLN A 200 28.41 -7.89 5.33
CA GLN A 200 27.21 -7.62 4.52
C GLN A 200 27.55 -6.89 3.21
N GLU A 201 28.48 -5.94 3.25
CA GLU A 201 28.92 -5.20 2.06
C GLU A 201 29.63 -6.11 1.03
N GLU A 202 30.35 -7.13 1.49
CA GLU A 202 31.01 -8.12 0.62
C GLU A 202 30.03 -9.12 -0.01
N GLU A 203 29.00 -9.56 0.73
CA GLU A 203 27.92 -10.40 0.21
C GLU A 203 27.11 -9.68 -0.88
N ASP A 204 26.76 -8.41 -0.64
CA ASP A 204 26.01 -7.58 -1.61
C ASP A 204 26.81 -7.35 -2.91
N LEU A 205 28.14 -7.18 -2.80
CA LEU A 205 29.03 -7.02 -3.96
C LEU A 205 29.07 -8.29 -4.83
N GLN A 206 29.20 -9.48 -4.20
CA GLN A 206 29.23 -10.75 -4.94
C GLN A 206 27.91 -11.03 -5.66
N LEU A 207 26.77 -10.69 -5.04
CA LEU A 207 25.46 -10.81 -5.68
C LEU A 207 25.34 -9.87 -6.90
N ALA A 208 25.84 -8.64 -6.80
CA ALA A 208 25.82 -7.68 -7.91
C ALA A 208 26.65 -8.17 -9.11
N LEU A 209 27.83 -8.76 -8.86
CA LEU A 209 28.67 -9.34 -9.90
C LEU A 209 27.96 -10.53 -10.59
N ALA A 210 27.39 -11.46 -9.83
CA ALA A 210 26.68 -12.63 -10.37
C ALA A 210 25.46 -12.24 -11.25
N LEU A 211 24.72 -11.20 -10.85
CA LEU A 211 23.63 -10.64 -11.66
C LEU A 211 24.15 -10.02 -12.97
N SER A 212 25.28 -9.31 -12.92
CA SER A 212 25.91 -8.73 -14.12
C SER A 212 26.39 -9.80 -15.11
N GLU A 213 27.00 -10.88 -14.61
CA GLU A 213 27.44 -12.03 -15.42
C GLU A 213 26.24 -12.75 -16.06
N SER A 214 25.16 -12.94 -15.31
CA SER A 214 23.92 -13.55 -15.81
C SER A 214 23.27 -12.71 -16.92
N LEU A 215 23.23 -11.38 -16.77
CA LEU A 215 22.69 -10.47 -17.79
C LEU A 215 23.57 -10.46 -19.04
N SER A 216 24.91 -10.44 -18.89
CA SER A 216 25.83 -10.49 -20.02
C SER A 216 25.70 -11.79 -20.82
N SER A 217 25.53 -12.92 -20.14
CA SER A 217 25.31 -14.23 -20.77
C SER A 217 23.96 -14.35 -21.51
N GLN A 218 22.94 -13.62 -21.06
CA GLN A 218 21.66 -13.56 -21.77
C GLN A 218 21.72 -12.69 -23.04
N THR A 219 22.56 -11.65 -23.05
CA THR A 219 22.71 -10.77 -24.23
C THR A 219 23.42 -11.44 -25.40
N SER A 220 24.34 -12.38 -25.16
CA SER A 220 25.01 -13.14 -26.23
C SER A 220 24.10 -14.17 -26.92
N HIS A 221 23.05 -14.66 -26.25
CA HIS A 221 22.05 -15.53 -26.90
C HIS A 221 20.89 -14.78 -27.58
N ALA A 222 20.64 -13.51 -27.23
CA ALA A 222 19.55 -12.72 -27.80
C ALA A 222 19.88 -12.05 -29.16
N GLN A 223 21.13 -12.06 -29.62
CA GLN A 223 21.54 -11.39 -30.88
C GLN A 223 21.28 -12.19 -32.16
N SER A 224 20.81 -13.45 -32.09
CA SER A 224 20.56 -14.28 -33.29
C SER A 224 19.12 -14.26 -33.82
N SER A 225 18.23 -13.43 -33.28
CA SER A 225 16.81 -13.44 -33.65
C SER A 225 16.17 -12.05 -33.67
N ARG A 226 16.68 -11.14 -34.53
CA ARG A 226 15.94 -9.95 -34.95
C ARG A 226 16.31 -9.55 -36.38
N THR A 227 15.64 -10.18 -37.34
CA THR A 227 15.54 -9.71 -38.73
C THR A 227 14.19 -9.03 -38.95
N THR A 228 14.22 -7.93 -39.71
CA THR A 228 13.11 -7.24 -40.41
C THR A 228 12.02 -6.56 -39.56
N HIS A 229 12.06 -5.21 -39.47
CA HIS A 229 11.17 -4.31 -40.23
C HIS A 229 11.40 -2.81 -39.87
N HIS A 230 11.51 -2.00 -40.93
CA HIS A 230 11.53 -0.53 -41.03
C HIS A 230 10.38 0.14 -40.23
N ASN A 231 10.32 1.45 -39.87
CA ASN A 231 10.77 2.68 -40.53
C ASN A 231 10.55 3.88 -39.56
N THR A 232 11.43 4.91 -39.61
CA THR A 232 11.21 6.39 -39.49
C THR A 232 10.10 6.93 -38.54
N SER A 233 10.27 7.92 -37.67
CA SER A 233 10.88 9.25 -37.87
C SER A 233 10.86 10.08 -36.58
N SER A 234 11.76 11.09 -36.53
CA SER A 234 11.70 12.39 -35.83
C SER A 234 11.74 12.49 -34.29
N LYS A 235 12.96 12.79 -33.80
CA LYS A 235 13.31 13.70 -32.67
C LYS A 235 12.82 15.15 -32.99
N PRO A 236 12.64 16.11 -32.04
CA PRO A 236 13.78 16.60 -31.22
C PRO A 236 13.52 17.27 -29.84
N SER A 237 14.64 17.36 -29.11
CA SER A 237 15.13 18.44 -28.22
C SER A 237 14.25 18.97 -27.08
N CYS A 238 14.70 18.68 -25.86
CA CYS A 238 14.51 19.53 -24.69
C CYS A 238 15.39 20.80 -24.79
N ASN A 239 14.82 21.96 -24.49
CA ASN A 239 15.52 23.10 -23.91
C ASN A 239 14.46 24.02 -23.26
N ILE A 240 14.52 24.21 -21.94
CA ILE A 240 13.86 25.33 -21.27
C ILE A 240 14.81 25.82 -20.18
N SER A 241 14.94 27.14 -20.21
CA SER A 241 15.85 28.01 -19.45
C SER A 241 15.76 27.90 -17.94
#